data_AF-A0A9E2JHI9-F1
#
_entry.id   AF-A0A9E2JHI9-F1
#
_cell.length_a   1.000
_cell.length_b   1.000
_cell.length_c   1.000
_cell.angle_alpha   90.00
_cell.angle_beta   90.00
_cell.angle_gamma   90.00
#
_symmetry.space_group_name_H-M   'P 1'
#
loop_
_entity.id
_entity.type
_entity.pdbx_description
1 polymer ?
#
loop_
_entity_poly.entity_id
_entity_poly.type
_entity_poly.pdbx_seq_one_letter_code
_entity_poly.pdbx_strand_id
1 'polypeptide(L)'
;MLTIFRKELADHFGSTRFLILFALISMVALVTTYMVGASLKQELEGVAKPSYVFLMLFTTTGQFFSLAQFIAFFGPLIGLIMGFDAINRERNDGTLSKLVSQPIYRDAIINGKFLAGVTTVSIMLASLLLLITGLGLLTIGVVPG
;
A
#
# COMPACT_ATOMS: atom_id res chain seq x y z
N MET A 1 15.91 -3.28 19.68
CA MET A 1 15.14 -2.59 18.62
C MET A 1 15.01 -3.45 17.36
N LEU A 2 16.12 -3.80 16.69
CA LEU A 2 16.09 -4.60 15.44
C LEU A 2 15.34 -5.94 15.57
N THR A 3 15.51 -6.66 16.69
CA THR A 3 14.83 -7.94 16.94
C THR A 3 13.30 -7.78 16.96
N ILE A 4 12.81 -6.72 17.59
CA ILE A 4 11.38 -6.40 17.68
C ILE A 4 10.88 -6.04 16.28
N PHE A 5 11.59 -5.16 15.59
CA PHE A 5 11.25 -4.76 14.22
C PHE A 5 11.12 -5.96 13.27
N ARG A 6 12.09 -6.89 13.28
CA ARG A 6 12.04 -8.10 12.44
C ARG A 6 10.87 -9.02 12.78
N LYS A 7 10.60 -9.20 14.08
CA LYS A 7 9.45 -9.98 14.55
C LYS A 7 8.14 -9.35 14.08
N GLU A 8 7.95 -8.05 14.29
CA GLU A 8 6.72 -7.34 13.90
C GLU A 8 6.52 -7.32 12.37
N LEU A 9 7.60 -7.17 11.59
CA LEU A 9 7.52 -7.34 10.14
C LEU A 9 7.07 -8.75 9.75
N ALA A 10 7.69 -9.78 10.31
CA ALA A 10 7.28 -11.16 10.05
C ALA A 10 5.81 -11.41 10.44
N ASP A 11 5.37 -10.83 11.55
CA ASP A 11 4.00 -10.90 12.04
C ASP A 11 3.00 -10.16 11.14
N HIS A 12 3.40 -9.07 10.48
CA HIS A 12 2.57 -8.37 9.49
C HIS A 12 2.49 -9.16 8.19
N PHE A 13 3.64 -9.53 7.60
CA PHE A 13 3.68 -10.22 6.30
C PHE A 13 3.17 -11.66 6.35
N GLY A 14 3.31 -12.33 7.49
CA GLY A 14 2.77 -13.68 7.72
C GLY A 14 1.29 -13.70 8.09
N SER A 15 0.66 -12.54 8.31
CA SER A 15 -0.75 -12.47 8.71
C SER A 15 -1.68 -12.72 7.53
N THR A 16 -2.64 -13.61 7.71
CA THR A 16 -3.74 -13.81 6.75
C THR A 16 -4.54 -12.54 6.51
N ARG A 17 -4.70 -11.69 7.55
CA ARG A 17 -5.37 -10.39 7.44
C ARG A 17 -4.63 -9.47 6.45
N PHE A 18 -3.31 -9.42 6.55
CA PHE A 18 -2.49 -8.63 5.64
C PHE A 18 -2.60 -9.15 4.21
N LEU A 19 -2.49 -10.47 4.01
CA LEU A 19 -2.61 -11.08 2.67
C LEU A 19 -3.95 -10.79 2.01
N ILE A 20 -5.07 -10.93 2.75
CA ILE A 20 -6.41 -10.64 2.23
C ILE A 20 -6.55 -9.17 1.86
N LEU A 21 -6.13 -8.25 2.75
CA LEU A 21 -6.18 -6.82 2.49
C LEU A 21 -5.31 -6.42 1.29
N PHE A 22 -4.09 -6.94 1.24
CA PHE A 22 -3.15 -6.69 0.15
C PHE A 22 -3.68 -7.19 -1.19
N ALA A 23 -4.23 -8.42 -1.22
CA ALA A 23 -4.82 -9.00 -2.42
C ALA A 23 -6.03 -8.19 -2.90
N LEU A 24 -6.91 -7.77 -2.00
CA LEU A 24 -8.08 -6.97 -2.32
C LEU A 24 -7.69 -5.61 -2.90
N ILE A 25 -6.77 -4.89 -2.24
CA ILE A 25 -6.30 -3.58 -2.71
C ILE A 25 -5.61 -3.71 -4.06
N SER A 26 -4.75 -4.73 -4.22
CA SER A 26 -4.05 -4.99 -5.47
C SER A 26 -5.04 -5.32 -6.59
N MET A 27 -6.04 -6.15 -6.34
CA MET A 27 -7.08 -6.47 -7.33
C MET A 27 -7.84 -5.22 -7.79
N VAL A 28 -8.26 -4.37 -6.87
CA VAL A 28 -8.95 -3.10 -7.21
C VAL A 28 -8.04 -2.18 -8.02
N ALA A 29 -6.76 -2.05 -7.63
CA ALA A 29 -5.79 -1.25 -8.36
C ALA A 29 -5.54 -1.78 -9.78
N LEU A 30 -5.39 -3.10 -9.95
CA LEU A 30 -5.19 -3.73 -11.27
C LEU A 30 -6.36 -3.48 -12.21
N VAL A 31 -7.60 -3.72 -11.74
CA VAL A 31 -8.82 -3.51 -12.55
C VAL A 31 -8.94 -2.04 -12.95
N THR A 32 -8.77 -1.13 -12.00
CA THR A 32 -8.88 0.31 -12.27
C THR A 32 -7.82 0.79 -13.27
N THR A 33 -6.56 0.36 -13.08
CA THR A 33 -5.46 0.70 -13.98
C THR A 33 -5.69 0.18 -15.39
N TYR A 34 -6.16 -1.07 -15.51
CA TYR A 34 -6.43 -1.67 -16.81
C TYR A 34 -7.55 -0.92 -17.55
N MET A 35 -8.64 -0.60 -16.86
CA MET A 35 -9.75 0.15 -17.45
C MET A 35 -9.32 1.55 -17.91
N VAL A 36 -8.65 2.31 -17.04
CA VAL A 36 -8.16 3.66 -17.37
C VAL A 36 -7.14 3.60 -18.51
N GLY A 37 -6.22 2.63 -18.48
CA GLY A 37 -5.23 2.44 -19.54
C GLY A 37 -5.86 2.11 -20.89
N ALA A 38 -6.90 1.27 -20.92
CA ALA A 38 -7.64 0.95 -22.14
C ALA A 38 -8.42 2.15 -22.69
N SER A 39 -9.11 2.90 -21.81
CA SER A 39 -9.82 4.12 -22.20
C SER A 39 -8.87 5.18 -22.75
N LEU A 40 -7.74 5.43 -22.07
CA LEU A 40 -6.73 6.37 -22.54
C LEU A 40 -6.13 5.95 -23.87
N LYS A 41 -5.88 4.65 -24.08
CA LYS A 41 -5.38 4.14 -25.36
C LYS A 41 -6.35 4.47 -26.49
N GLN A 42 -7.65 4.23 -26.29
CA GLN A 42 -8.69 4.51 -27.29
C GLN A 42 -8.86 6.02 -27.55
N GLU A 43 -8.82 6.85 -26.51
CA GLU A 43 -8.93 8.32 -26.66
C GLU A 43 -7.71 8.95 -27.36
N LEU A 44 -6.54 8.32 -27.21
CA LEU A 44 -5.28 8.77 -27.79
C LEU A 44 -4.99 8.15 -29.16
N GLU A 45 -5.89 7.30 -29.70
CA GLU A 45 -5.78 6.77 -31.06
C GLU A 45 -6.00 7.91 -32.08
N GLY A 46 -4.91 8.30 -32.75
CA GLY A 46 -4.94 9.35 -33.79
C GLY A 46 -4.66 10.78 -33.29
N VAL A 47 -4.38 10.96 -31.98
CA VAL A 47 -4.02 12.26 -31.38
C VAL A 47 -2.54 12.25 -30.95
N ALA A 48 -1.87 13.39 -31.02
CA ALA A 48 -0.51 13.52 -30.47
C ALA A 48 -0.55 13.21 -28.97
N LYS A 49 0.24 12.22 -28.54
CA LYS A 49 0.28 11.77 -27.15
C LYS A 49 0.72 12.94 -26.24
N PRO A 50 -0.09 13.34 -25.24
CA PRO A 50 0.29 14.42 -24.34
C PRO A 50 1.52 14.03 -23.51
N SER A 51 2.30 15.02 -23.06
CA SER A 51 3.53 14.75 -22.28
C SER A 51 3.28 14.02 -20.95
N TYR A 52 2.06 14.10 -20.40
CA TYR A 52 1.72 13.60 -19.06
C TYR A 52 0.80 12.38 -19.06
N VAL A 53 0.80 11.57 -20.13
CA VAL A 53 -0.04 10.37 -20.23
C VAL A 53 0.15 9.42 -19.04
N PHE A 54 1.37 9.33 -18.52
CA PHE A 54 1.65 8.52 -17.33
C PHE A 54 0.97 9.08 -16.06
N LEU A 55 0.93 10.40 -15.89
CA LEU A 55 0.20 11.03 -14.77
C LEU A 55 -1.31 10.81 -14.92
N MET A 56 -1.82 10.85 -16.16
CA MET A 56 -3.24 10.60 -16.44
C MET A 56 -3.70 9.21 -16.00
N LEU A 57 -2.85 8.19 -16.02
CA LEU A 57 -3.17 6.88 -15.43
C LEU A 57 -3.56 6.97 -13.95
N PHE A 58 -2.95 7.89 -13.19
CA PHE A 58 -3.20 8.05 -11.76
C PHE A 58 -4.35 9.01 -11.47
N THR A 59 -4.54 10.03 -12.32
CA THR A 59 -5.47 11.13 -12.06
C THR A 59 -6.80 10.98 -12.77
N THR A 60 -6.85 10.27 -13.91
CA THR A 60 -8.09 10.03 -14.64
C THR A 60 -9.00 9.14 -13.82
N THR A 61 -10.23 9.59 -13.62
CA THR A 61 -11.26 8.84 -12.93
C THR A 61 -11.71 7.70 -13.81
N GLY A 62 -11.59 6.46 -13.33
CA GLY A 62 -12.22 5.29 -13.96
C GLY A 62 -13.72 5.28 -13.70
N GLN A 63 -14.31 4.09 -13.61
CA GLN A 63 -15.75 3.94 -13.36
C GLN A 63 -16.22 4.47 -11.99
N PHE A 64 -15.35 4.47 -10.97
CA PHE A 64 -15.71 4.87 -9.61
C PHE A 64 -14.82 6.01 -9.08
N PHE A 65 -13.51 5.79 -9.02
CA PHE A 65 -12.53 6.76 -8.50
C PHE A 65 -11.26 6.70 -9.35
N SER A 66 -10.45 7.77 -9.30
CA SER A 66 -9.06 7.70 -9.78
C SER A 66 -8.18 6.98 -8.75
N LEU A 67 -7.02 6.47 -9.19
CA LEU A 67 -6.06 5.85 -8.29
C LEU A 67 -5.54 6.85 -7.24
N ALA A 68 -5.35 8.11 -7.61
CA ALA A 68 -4.98 9.17 -6.68
C ALA A 68 -6.04 9.35 -5.58
N GLN A 69 -7.33 9.35 -5.94
CA GLN A 69 -8.43 9.42 -4.97
C GLN A 69 -8.49 8.18 -4.08
N PHE A 70 -8.27 7.00 -4.66
CA PHE A 70 -8.21 5.75 -3.90
C PHE A 70 -7.11 5.80 -2.84
N ILE A 71 -5.89 6.20 -3.21
CA ILE A 71 -4.77 6.32 -2.26
C ILE A 71 -5.04 7.43 -1.23
N ALA A 72 -5.62 8.56 -1.64
CA ALA A 72 -5.93 9.67 -0.74
C ALA A 72 -6.94 9.27 0.34
N PHE A 73 -7.89 8.39 0.03
CA PHE A 73 -8.87 7.87 0.98
C PHE A 73 -8.33 6.69 1.81
N PHE A 74 -7.78 5.66 1.15
CA PHE A 74 -7.36 4.42 1.81
C PHE A 74 -6.01 4.53 2.50
N GLY A 75 -5.10 5.39 2.05
CA GLY A 75 -3.78 5.58 2.65
C GLY A 75 -3.86 5.94 4.13
N PRO A 76 -4.57 7.02 4.51
CA PRO A 76 -4.79 7.38 5.91
C PRO A 76 -5.53 6.29 6.70
N LEU A 77 -6.54 5.65 6.09
CA LEU A 77 -7.31 4.60 6.74
C LEU A 77 -6.43 3.39 7.11
N ILE A 78 -5.58 2.93 6.19
CA ILE A 78 -4.65 1.82 6.43
C ILE A 78 -3.61 2.21 7.47
N GLY A 79 -3.08 3.44 7.39
CA GLY A 79 -2.16 3.98 8.38
C GLY A 79 -2.75 3.99 9.80
N LEU A 80 -4.01 4.41 9.94
CA LEU A 80 -4.73 4.37 11.23
C LEU A 80 -4.94 2.93 11.70
N ILE A 81 -5.42 2.03 10.83
CA ILE A 81 -5.64 0.62 11.19
C ILE A 81 -4.34 -0.02 11.68
N MET A 82 -3.23 0.14 10.97
CA MET A 82 -1.93 -0.41 11.39
C MET A 82 -1.41 0.25 12.68
N GLY A 83 -1.61 1.56 12.84
CA GLY A 83 -1.24 2.28 14.06
C GLY A 83 -2.02 1.78 15.28
N PHE A 84 -3.32 1.54 15.15
CA PHE A 84 -4.14 0.96 16.21
C PHE A 84 -3.77 -0.51 16.47
N ASP A 85 -3.56 -1.32 15.42
CA ASP A 85 -3.21 -2.74 15.56
C ASP A 85 -1.86 -2.92 16.28
N ALA A 86 -0.91 -1.99 16.13
CA ALA A 86 0.39 -2.05 16.82
C ALA A 86 0.27 -2.20 18.34
N ILE A 87 -0.71 -1.52 18.97
CA ILE A 87 -0.96 -1.58 20.42
C ILE A 87 -2.11 -2.54 20.74
N ASN A 88 -3.22 -2.44 20.00
CA ASN A 88 -4.43 -3.19 20.31
C ASN A 88 -4.26 -4.69 20.10
N ARG A 89 -3.40 -5.14 19.17
CA ARG A 89 -3.13 -6.56 18.94
C ARG A 89 -2.60 -7.23 20.20
N GLU A 90 -1.55 -6.68 20.81
CA GLU A 90 -0.94 -7.24 22.03
C GLU A 90 -1.87 -7.15 23.24
N ARG A 91 -2.75 -6.13 23.27
CA ARG A 91 -3.76 -5.99 24.33
C ARG A 91 -4.85 -7.06 24.19
N ASN A 92 -5.30 -7.32 22.97
CA ASN A 92 -6.31 -8.32 22.67
C ASN A 92 -5.79 -9.75 22.86
N ASP A 93 -4.53 -9.99 22.52
CA ASP A 93 -3.88 -11.30 22.65
C ASP A 93 -3.39 -11.57 24.09
N GLY A 94 -3.55 -10.60 25.01
CA GLY A 94 -3.13 -10.72 26.42
C GLY A 94 -1.61 -10.79 26.63
N THR A 95 -0.83 -10.43 25.60
CA THR A 95 0.63 -10.53 25.57
C THR A 95 1.33 -9.23 25.99
N LEU A 96 0.60 -8.12 26.08
CA LEU A 96 1.15 -6.81 26.44
C LEU A 96 1.92 -6.83 27.78
N SER A 97 1.35 -7.42 28.83
CA SER A 97 2.02 -7.51 30.15
C SER A 97 3.28 -8.36 30.11
N LYS A 98 3.32 -9.39 29.25
CA LYS A 98 4.51 -10.24 29.06
C LYS A 98 5.61 -9.51 28.29
N LEU A 99 5.24 -8.71 27.29
CA LEU A 99 6.17 -7.92 26.48
C LEU A 99 6.88 -6.85 27.31
N VAL A 100 6.13 -6.17 28.19
CA VAL A 100 6.64 -5.07 29.03
C VAL A 100 7.42 -5.56 30.24
N SER A 101 7.21 -6.81 30.68
CA SER A 101 7.94 -7.41 31.81
C SER A 101 9.29 -8.02 31.43
N GLN A 102 9.56 -8.21 30.13
CA GLN A 102 10.86 -8.64 29.66
C GLN A 102 11.92 -7.54 29.84
N PRO A 103 13.21 -7.88 30.00
CA PRO A 103 14.31 -6.93 30.13
C PRO A 103 14.62 -6.24 28.78
N ILE A 104 13.65 -5.52 28.24
CA ILE A 104 13.68 -4.81 26.96
C ILE A 104 13.26 -3.37 27.23
N TYR A 105 14.02 -2.41 26.70
CA TYR A 105 13.67 -0.99 26.80
C TYR A 105 12.30 -0.71 26.18
N ARG A 106 11.43 0.01 26.92
CA ARG A 106 10.09 0.39 26.46
C ARG A 106 10.12 1.21 25.16
N ASP A 107 11.11 2.08 25.02
CA ASP A 107 11.29 2.88 23.80
C ASP A 107 11.66 1.99 22.59
N ALA A 108 12.40 0.90 22.82
CA ALA A 108 12.72 -0.05 21.76
C ALA A 108 11.48 -0.82 21.29
N ILE A 109 10.51 -1.05 22.18
CA ILE A 109 9.21 -1.64 21.84
C ILE A 109 8.40 -0.69 20.96
N ILE A 110 8.26 0.57 21.40
CA ILE A 110 7.47 1.59 20.69
C ILE A 110 8.09 1.85 19.31
N ASN A 111 9.38 2.17 19.25
CA ASN A 111 10.05 2.49 18.00
C ASN A 111 10.14 1.28 17.06
N GLY A 112 10.29 0.07 17.62
CA GLY A 112 10.30 -1.17 16.83
C GLY A 112 8.97 -1.43 16.13
N LYS A 113 7.85 -1.29 16.87
CA LYS A 113 6.49 -1.45 16.33
C LYS A 113 6.13 -0.35 15.34
N PHE A 114 6.45 0.90 15.66
CA PHE A 114 6.22 2.03 14.76
C PHE A 114 6.98 1.86 13.44
N LEU A 115 8.28 1.54 13.50
CA LEU A 115 9.10 1.37 12.32
C LEU A 115 8.62 0.18 11.46
N ALA A 116 8.19 -0.92 12.09
CA ALA A 116 7.62 -2.06 11.38
C ALA A 116 6.32 -1.70 10.65
N GLY A 117 5.42 -0.96 11.30
CA GLY A 117 4.19 -0.45 10.69
C GLY A 117 4.48 0.47 9.50
N VAL A 118 5.35 1.48 9.68
CA VAL A 118 5.75 2.40 8.59
C VAL A 118 6.36 1.62 7.42
N THR A 119 7.29 0.72 7.70
CA THR A 119 7.96 -0.08 6.66
C THR A 119 6.96 -0.96 5.89
N THR A 120 6.00 -1.57 6.59
CA THR A 120 4.95 -2.39 5.97
C THR A 120 4.07 -1.55 5.03
N VAL A 121 3.63 -0.37 5.49
CA VAL A 121 2.86 0.57 4.65
C VAL A 121 3.67 1.03 3.44
N SER A 122 4.95 1.37 3.64
CA SER A 122 5.84 1.81 2.55
C SER A 122 6.03 0.73 1.50
N ILE A 123 6.28 -0.52 1.90
CA ILE A 123 6.41 -1.65 0.96
C ILE A 123 5.11 -1.87 0.20
N MET A 124 3.98 -1.84 0.90
CA MET A 124 2.67 -2.00 0.26
C MET A 124 2.41 -0.91 -0.78
N LEU A 125 2.60 0.36 -0.43
CA LEU A 125 2.43 1.48 -1.38
C LEU A 125 3.40 1.39 -2.55
N ALA A 126 4.68 1.08 -2.29
CA ALA A 126 5.68 0.89 -3.34
C ALA A 126 5.29 -0.24 -4.30
N SER A 127 4.82 -1.38 -3.77
CA SER A 127 4.40 -2.51 -4.59
C SER A 127 3.19 -2.18 -5.47
N LEU A 128 2.23 -1.41 -4.96
CA LEU A 128 1.08 -0.93 -5.73
C LEU A 128 1.53 0.04 -6.83
N LEU A 129 2.40 1.00 -6.51
CA LEU A 129 2.94 1.93 -7.50
C LEU A 129 3.69 1.19 -8.61
N LEU A 130 4.53 0.21 -8.28
CA LEU A 130 5.25 -0.60 -9.26
C LEU A 130 4.30 -1.44 -10.13
N LEU A 131 3.25 -2.04 -9.55
CA LEU A 131 2.23 -2.78 -10.29
C LEU A 131 1.49 -1.88 -11.29
N ILE A 132 1.02 -0.72 -10.82
CA ILE A 132 0.30 0.24 -11.64
C ILE A 132 1.20 0.75 -12.77
N THR A 133 2.43 1.12 -12.44
CA THR A 133 3.43 1.58 -13.40
C THR A 133 3.68 0.49 -14.46
N GLY A 134 3.95 -0.74 -14.03
CA GLY A 134 4.20 -1.86 -14.93
C GLY A 134 3.03 -2.11 -15.90
N LEU A 135 1.80 -2.15 -15.38
CA LEU A 135 0.61 -2.30 -16.23
C LEU A 135 0.36 -1.11 -17.14
N GLY A 136 0.56 0.11 -16.64
CA GLY A 136 0.40 1.34 -17.42
C GLY A 136 1.34 1.41 -18.61
N LEU A 137 2.60 1.02 -18.41
CA LEU A 137 3.59 0.89 -19.47
C LEU A 137 3.17 -0.15 -20.52
N LEU A 138 2.70 -1.31 -20.09
CA LEU A 138 2.27 -2.40 -20.99
C LEU A 138 1.03 -2.04 -21.80
N THR A 139 0.07 -1.33 -21.21
CA THR A 139 -1.20 -1.00 -21.86
C THR A 139 -1.07 0.18 -22.83
N ILE A 140 -0.36 1.24 -22.45
CA ILE A 140 -0.25 2.48 -23.23
C ILE A 140 0.99 2.47 -24.17
N GLY A 141 2.03 1.70 -23.84
CA GLY A 141 3.21 1.53 -24.68
C GLY A 141 4.03 2.81 -24.85
N VAL A 142 4.00 3.71 -23.87
CA VAL A 142 4.74 4.98 -23.87
C VAL A 142 5.73 4.97 -22.73
N VAL A 143 6.99 5.29 -23.03
CA VAL A 143 8.04 5.46 -22.02
C VAL A 143 7.76 6.78 -21.29
N PRO A 144 7.64 6.80 -19.95
CA PRO A 144 7.48 8.02 -19.18
C PRO A 144 8.72 8.90 -19.39
N GLY A 145 8.48 10.11 -19.88
CA GLY A 145 9.50 11.16 -20.09
C GLY A 145 9.41 12.24 -19.02
#